data_AF-A0A3A0C1V6-F1
#
_entry.id   AF-A0A3A0C1V6-F1
#
_cell.length_a   1.000
_cell.length_b   1.000
_cell.length_c   1.000
_cell.angle_alpha   90.00
_cell.angle_beta   90.00
_cell.angle_gamma   90.00
#
_symmetry.space_group_name_H-M   'P 1'
#
loop_
_entity.id
_entity.type
_entity.pdbx_description
1 polymer ?
#
loop_
_entity_poly.entity_id
_entity_poly.type
_entity_poly.pdbx_seq_one_letter_code
_entity_poly.pdbx_strand_id
1 'polypeptide(L)'
;MLEQPDLPHDLILARLRESYALAITHLEFLPLGADANTAVYCAIAADGTRYFVKLRRGGFDKSALSLLKQMKDRGVEAVIAPIIAGDGQLWTEIAPYSLVLFPFIEGRNGYEIELTADHWRELGATLMRVHTIEISPALADSIRREDFAPRWREAVRGFLADIRRQTYADPVAAELATFLSLKQDEVLHLVEQAERLAATLRARPQEFVLCHSDLHAGNVLIDGDGKLY
;
A
#
# COMPACT_ATOMS: atom_id res chain seq x y z
N MET A 1 -9.14 7.46 2.48
CA MET A 1 -10.28 8.38 2.66
C MET A 1 -11.45 7.71 2.01
N LEU A 2 -12.40 7.24 2.83
CA LEU A 2 -13.64 6.66 2.32
C LEU A 2 -14.70 7.74 2.05
N GLU A 3 -14.45 8.95 2.55
CA GLU A 3 -15.22 10.14 2.27
C GLU A 3 -14.48 11.01 1.25
N GLN A 4 -15.26 11.65 0.38
CA GLN A 4 -14.71 12.54 -0.62
C GLN A 4 -14.12 13.78 0.08
N PRO A 5 -12.88 14.18 -0.24
CA PRO A 5 -12.30 15.39 0.32
C PRO A 5 -13.07 16.62 -0.15
N ASP A 6 -13.14 17.64 0.72
CA ASP A 6 -13.61 18.98 0.39
C ASP A 6 -12.58 19.71 -0.49
N LEU A 7 -12.46 19.23 -1.73
CA LEU A 7 -11.62 19.77 -2.78
C LEU A 7 -12.47 19.88 -4.06
N PRO A 8 -12.65 21.08 -4.62
CA PRO A 8 -13.38 21.26 -5.86
C PRO A 8 -12.79 20.42 -6.98
N HIS A 9 -13.64 19.65 -7.69
CA HIS A 9 -13.22 18.82 -8.82
C HIS A 9 -12.50 19.63 -9.90
N ASP A 10 -12.91 20.87 -10.13
CA ASP A 10 -12.29 21.77 -11.10
C ASP A 10 -10.79 21.97 -10.85
N LEU A 11 -10.32 21.93 -9.60
CA LEU A 11 -8.90 22.02 -9.28
C LEU A 11 -8.15 20.75 -9.69
N ILE A 12 -8.76 19.58 -9.51
CA ILE A 12 -8.20 18.29 -9.94
C ILE A 12 -8.14 18.26 -11.47
N LEU A 13 -9.24 18.64 -12.14
CA LEU A 13 -9.33 18.69 -13.60
C LEU A 13 -8.31 19.67 -14.20
N ALA A 14 -8.21 20.89 -13.65
CA ALA A 14 -7.23 21.88 -14.08
C ALA A 14 -5.80 21.35 -13.92
N ARG A 15 -5.50 20.70 -12.79
CA ARG A 15 -4.16 20.15 -12.55
C ARG A 15 -3.83 18.99 -13.49
N LEU A 16 -4.78 18.10 -13.77
CA LEU A 16 -4.58 17.00 -14.73
C LEU A 16 -4.32 17.54 -16.15
N ARG A 17 -5.02 18.60 -16.54
CA ARG A 17 -4.79 19.29 -17.81
C ARG A 17 -3.42 19.95 -17.87
N GLU A 18 -3.03 20.68 -16.83
CA GLU A 18 -1.76 21.41 -16.78
C GLU A 18 -0.54 20.49 -16.72
N SER A 19 -0.57 19.49 -15.83
CA SER A 19 0.60 18.65 -15.54
C SER A 19 0.71 17.43 -16.45
N TYR A 20 -0.39 16.93 -17.02
CA TYR A 20 -0.37 15.70 -17.83
C TYR A 20 -0.92 15.91 -19.25
N ALA A 21 -1.32 17.13 -19.61
CA ALA A 21 -1.98 17.43 -20.90
C ALA A 21 -3.25 16.58 -21.15
N LEU A 22 -3.93 16.15 -20.08
CA LEU A 22 -5.13 15.32 -20.16
C LEU A 22 -6.41 16.15 -20.14
N ALA A 23 -7.22 16.02 -21.18
CA ALA A 23 -8.58 16.56 -21.21
C ALA A 23 -9.55 15.56 -20.57
N ILE A 24 -9.75 15.68 -19.25
CA ILE A 24 -10.68 14.82 -18.49
C ILE A 24 -12.12 15.32 -18.64
N THR A 25 -13.02 14.44 -19.05
CA THR A 25 -14.45 14.71 -19.26
C THR A 25 -15.31 14.21 -18.11
N HIS A 26 -14.84 13.23 -17.36
CA HIS A 26 -15.54 12.70 -16.19
C HIS A 26 -14.55 12.37 -15.06
N LEU A 27 -14.94 12.69 -13.83
CA LEU A 27 -14.17 12.39 -12.63
C LEU A 27 -15.10 11.82 -11.57
N GLU A 28 -14.86 10.57 -11.20
CA GLU A 28 -15.67 9.82 -10.24
C GLU A 28 -14.84 9.55 -8.98
N PHE A 29 -15.37 9.92 -7.81
CA PHE A 29 -14.74 9.55 -6.54
C PHE A 29 -14.96 8.07 -6.24
N LEU A 30 -13.89 7.38 -5.85
CA LEU A 30 -13.95 5.98 -5.47
C LEU A 30 -13.74 5.87 -3.96
N PRO A 31 -14.74 5.45 -3.17
CA PRO A 31 -14.62 5.28 -1.72
C PRO A 31 -13.85 3.99 -1.38
N LEU A 32 -12.60 3.91 -1.84
CA LEU A 32 -11.73 2.72 -1.77
C LEU A 32 -10.40 3.04 -1.10
N GLY A 33 -9.74 1.98 -0.62
CA GLY A 33 -8.39 2.01 -0.06
C GLY A 33 -8.32 2.07 1.46
N ALA A 34 -7.16 1.67 2.01
CA ALA A 34 -6.94 1.53 3.45
C ALA A 34 -6.23 2.72 4.11
N ASP A 35 -5.79 3.71 3.34
CA ASP A 35 -5.07 4.89 3.87
C ASP A 35 -6.04 6.05 4.13
N ALA A 36 -6.19 6.43 5.40
CA ALA A 36 -7.04 7.52 5.84
C ALA A 36 -6.65 8.88 5.22
N ASN A 37 -5.42 9.06 4.75
CA ASN A 37 -4.94 10.30 4.13
C ASN A 37 -4.96 10.28 2.60
N THR A 38 -5.48 9.23 1.98
CA THR A 38 -5.54 9.06 0.53
C THR A 38 -6.98 9.12 0.03
N ALA A 39 -7.30 10.00 -0.92
CA ALA A 39 -8.52 9.92 -1.73
C ALA A 39 -8.18 9.42 -3.14
N VAL A 40 -9.08 8.66 -3.76
CA VAL A 40 -8.86 8.10 -5.10
C VAL A 40 -10.04 8.35 -6.02
N TYR A 41 -9.76 8.50 -7.31
CA TYR A 41 -10.76 8.80 -8.34
C TYR A 41 -10.49 8.00 -9.61
N CYS A 42 -11.56 7.68 -10.35
CA CYS A 42 -11.48 7.32 -11.76
C CYS A 42 -11.64 8.60 -12.60
N ALA A 43 -10.63 8.96 -13.37
CA ALA A 43 -10.69 10.05 -14.35
C ALA A 43 -10.82 9.46 -15.76
N ILE A 44 -11.79 9.91 -16.54
CA ILE A 44 -12.03 9.48 -17.91
C ILE A 44 -11.67 10.64 -18.84
N ALA A 45 -10.71 10.42 -19.74
CA ALA A 45 -10.31 11.39 -20.75
C ALA A 45 -11.31 11.45 -21.92
N ALA A 46 -11.21 12.49 -22.74
CA ALA A 46 -12.07 12.69 -23.91
C ALA A 46 -12.00 11.56 -24.95
N ASP A 47 -10.89 10.81 -24.98
CA ASP A 47 -10.70 9.63 -25.83
C ASP A 47 -11.23 8.33 -25.19
N GLY A 48 -11.80 8.41 -23.99
CA GLY A 48 -12.29 7.26 -23.23
C GLY A 48 -11.24 6.58 -22.35
N THR A 49 -9.98 6.99 -22.40
CA THR A 49 -8.91 6.42 -21.57
C THR A 49 -9.18 6.70 -20.09
N ARG A 50 -9.08 5.66 -19.26
CA ARG A 50 -9.30 5.75 -17.81
C ARG A 50 -7.98 5.87 -17.07
N TYR A 51 -7.95 6.72 -16.06
CA TYR A 51 -6.82 6.94 -15.17
C TYR A 51 -7.24 6.82 -13.71
N PHE A 52 -6.34 6.30 -12.89
CA PHE A 52 -6.52 6.23 -11.45
C PHE A 52 -5.77 7.39 -10.79
N VAL A 53 -6.52 8.36 -10.26
CA VAL A 53 -5.98 9.55 -9.62
C VAL A 53 -5.90 9.29 -8.12
N LYS A 54 -4.73 9.49 -7.52
CA LYS A 54 -4.50 9.37 -6.09
C LYS A 54 -4.13 10.72 -5.50
N LEU A 55 -4.96 11.25 -4.61
CA LEU A 55 -4.67 12.43 -3.81
C LEU A 55 -4.19 12.00 -2.43
N ARG A 56 -2.97 12.35 -2.06
CA ARG A 56 -2.42 12.07 -0.73
C ARG A 56 -2.29 13.38 0.05
N ARG A 57 -2.94 13.46 1.21
CA ARG A 57 -2.84 14.61 2.10
C ARG A 57 -1.57 14.51 2.94
N GLY A 58 -0.84 15.62 3.04
CA GLY A 58 0.40 15.70 3.82
C GLY A 58 1.60 15.03 3.16
N GLY A 59 2.70 14.90 3.91
CA GLY A 59 3.91 14.26 3.42
C GLY A 59 3.74 12.75 3.34
N PHE A 60 4.10 12.15 2.20
CA PHE A 60 4.29 10.71 2.07
C PHE A 60 5.68 10.44 1.51
N ASP A 61 6.15 9.21 1.70
CA ASP A 61 7.44 8.80 1.16
C ASP A 61 7.38 8.70 -0.37
N LYS A 62 7.95 9.71 -1.03
CA LYS A 62 8.03 9.83 -2.49
C LYS A 62 9.04 8.85 -3.10
N SER A 63 9.94 8.26 -2.30
CA SER A 63 10.87 7.21 -2.75
C SER A 63 10.12 5.99 -3.28
N ALA A 64 8.96 5.67 -2.69
CA ALA A 64 8.10 4.56 -3.13
C ALA A 64 7.63 4.73 -4.59
N LEU A 65 7.35 5.96 -5.05
CA LEU A 65 6.98 6.21 -6.45
C LEU A 65 8.16 5.98 -7.39
N SER A 66 9.35 6.41 -6.98
CA SER A 66 10.59 6.20 -7.73
C SER A 66 10.92 4.70 -7.83
N LEU A 67 10.67 3.95 -6.76
CA LEU A 67 10.80 2.50 -6.73
C LEU A 67 9.85 1.82 -7.71
N LEU A 68 8.56 2.14 -7.67
CA LEU A 68 7.56 1.58 -8.60
C LEU A 68 7.96 1.86 -10.05
N LYS A 69 8.37 3.09 -10.35
CA LYS A 69 8.82 3.46 -11.70
C LYS A 69 10.06 2.69 -12.12
N GLN A 70 11.08 2.61 -11.27
CA GLN A 70 12.31 1.88 -11.58
C GLN A 70 12.06 0.36 -11.76
N MET A 71 11.18 -0.24 -10.96
CA MET A 71 10.80 -1.64 -11.13
C MET A 71 10.12 -1.88 -12.47
N LYS A 72 9.18 -1.01 -12.86
CA LYS A 72 8.50 -1.09 -14.15
C LYS A 72 9.47 -0.91 -15.33
N ASP A 73 10.38 0.05 -15.24
CA ASP A 73 11.39 0.32 -16.28
C ASP A 73 12.41 -0.82 -16.45
N ARG A 74 12.58 -1.64 -15.40
CA ARG A 74 13.40 -2.85 -15.42
C ARG A 74 12.61 -4.12 -15.74
N GLY A 75 11.36 -3.99 -16.21
CA GLY A 75 10.55 -5.09 -16.73
C GLY A 75 9.76 -5.88 -15.68
N VAL A 76 9.56 -5.35 -14.47
CA VAL A 76 8.61 -5.95 -13.52
C VAL A 76 7.18 -5.54 -13.94
N GLU A 77 6.64 -6.25 -14.92
CA GLU A 77 5.40 -5.84 -15.61
C GLU A 77 4.15 -5.79 -14.72
N ALA A 78 4.07 -6.65 -13.71
CA ALA A 78 2.97 -6.67 -12.74
C ALA A 78 2.88 -5.36 -11.93
N VAL A 79 3.98 -4.64 -11.75
CA VAL A 79 3.96 -3.38 -10.98
C VAL A 79 3.20 -2.28 -11.75
N ILE A 80 2.20 -1.69 -11.09
CA ILE A 80 1.51 -0.49 -11.57
C ILE A 80 2.32 0.74 -11.18
N ALA A 81 3.06 1.31 -12.14
CA ALA A 81 3.86 2.51 -11.94
C ALA A 81 3.07 3.80 -12.22
N PRO A 82 3.43 4.92 -11.55
CA PRO A 82 2.83 6.22 -11.83
C PRO A 82 3.20 6.73 -13.22
N ILE A 83 2.28 7.49 -13.81
CA ILE A 83 2.48 8.24 -15.05
C ILE A 83 3.31 9.48 -14.73
N ILE A 84 4.31 9.76 -15.54
CA ILE A 84 5.18 10.93 -15.41
C ILE A 84 4.44 12.17 -15.95
N ALA A 85 4.46 13.26 -15.18
CA ALA A 85 3.97 14.56 -15.61
C ALA A 85 4.88 15.20 -16.67
N GLY A 86 4.39 16.22 -17.38
CA GLY A 86 5.12 16.89 -18.46
C GLY A 86 6.43 17.57 -18.02
N ASP A 87 6.60 17.83 -16.73
CA ASP A 87 7.83 18.36 -16.12
C ASP A 87 8.82 17.25 -15.68
N GLY A 88 8.51 15.99 -15.95
CA GLY A 88 9.32 14.83 -15.59
C GLY A 88 9.10 14.31 -14.17
N GLN A 89 8.21 14.91 -13.38
CA GLN A 89 7.92 14.47 -12.01
C GLN A 89 6.93 13.30 -11.97
N LEU A 90 7.01 12.47 -10.91
CA LEU A 90 6.10 11.33 -10.69
C LEU A 90 4.82 11.72 -9.94
N TRP A 91 4.69 12.99 -9.57
CA TRP A 91 3.53 13.56 -8.89
C TRP A 91 3.48 15.07 -9.16
N THR A 92 2.36 15.69 -8.84
CA THR A 92 2.20 17.15 -8.82
C THR A 92 1.49 17.57 -7.54
N GLU A 93 1.44 18.87 -7.23
CA GLU A 93 0.83 19.38 -6.00
C GLU A 93 -0.51 20.09 -6.26
N ILE A 94 -1.47 19.87 -5.36
CA ILE A 94 -2.72 20.62 -5.18
C ILE A 94 -2.90 20.79 -3.68
N ALA A 95 -2.28 21.81 -3.09
CA ALA A 95 -2.22 21.97 -1.63
C ALA A 95 -3.60 21.81 -0.95
N PRO A 96 -3.72 21.01 0.12
CA PRO A 96 -2.67 20.32 0.89
C PRO A 96 -2.31 18.90 0.39
N TYR A 97 -2.65 18.57 -0.85
CA TYR A 97 -2.48 17.24 -1.43
C TYR A 97 -1.33 17.18 -2.44
N SER A 98 -0.70 16.02 -2.52
CA SER A 98 0.02 15.58 -3.71
C SER A 98 -0.90 14.71 -4.56
N LEU A 99 -0.95 15.00 -5.86
CA LEU A 99 -1.66 14.22 -6.88
C LEU A 99 -0.66 13.31 -7.60
N VAL A 100 -0.96 12.01 -7.59
CA VAL A 100 -0.22 10.98 -8.32
C VAL A 100 -1.18 10.32 -9.31
N LEU A 101 -0.76 10.18 -10.57
CA LEU A 101 -1.57 9.58 -11.62
C LEU A 101 -1.07 8.17 -11.95
N PHE A 102 -1.97 7.22 -12.10
CA PHE A 102 -1.68 5.84 -12.50
C PHE A 102 -2.58 5.44 -13.68
N PRO A 103 -2.19 4.45 -14.48
CA PRO A 103 -3.13 3.79 -15.38
C PRO A 103 -4.27 3.18 -14.56
N PHE A 104 -5.50 3.25 -15.05
CA PHE A 104 -6.63 2.59 -14.41
C PHE A 104 -6.67 1.12 -14.82
N ILE A 105 -6.52 0.23 -13.85
CA ILE A 105 -6.65 -1.22 -14.07
C ILE A 105 -7.99 -1.66 -13.49
N GLU A 106 -8.89 -2.09 -14.37
CA GLU A 106 -10.14 -2.72 -13.96
C GLU A 106 -9.89 -4.19 -13.67
N GLY A 107 -9.79 -4.52 -12.38
CA GLY A 107 -9.49 -5.87 -11.93
C GLY A 107 -10.12 -6.18 -10.58
N ARG A 108 -10.00 -7.44 -10.19
CA ARG A 108 -10.49 -7.99 -8.92
C ARG A 108 -9.33 -8.52 -8.13
N ASN A 109 -9.34 -8.29 -6.82
CA ASN A 109 -8.24 -8.77 -5.98
C ASN A 109 -8.45 -10.23 -5.53
N GLY A 110 -7.43 -10.83 -4.91
CA GLY A 110 -7.46 -12.22 -4.46
C GLY A 110 -8.44 -12.54 -3.32
N TYR A 111 -9.14 -11.55 -2.74
CA TYR A 111 -10.29 -11.81 -1.87
C TYR A 111 -11.60 -11.98 -2.65
N GLU A 112 -11.66 -11.45 -3.87
CA GLU A 112 -12.85 -11.47 -4.71
C GLU A 112 -12.85 -12.63 -5.71
N ILE A 113 -11.66 -13.05 -6.14
CA ILE A 113 -11.46 -14.16 -7.06
C ILE A 113 -10.36 -15.08 -6.56
N GLU A 114 -10.49 -16.36 -6.89
CA GLU A 114 -9.42 -17.33 -6.65
C GLU A 114 -8.34 -17.20 -7.74
N LEU A 115 -7.08 -17.19 -7.31
CA LEU A 115 -5.94 -17.23 -8.22
C LEU A 115 -5.82 -18.63 -8.82
N THR A 116 -5.72 -18.69 -10.14
CA THR A 116 -5.44 -19.94 -10.87
C THR A 116 -4.03 -20.44 -10.59
N ALA A 117 -3.73 -21.69 -10.97
CA ALA A 117 -2.37 -22.21 -10.89
C ALA A 117 -1.36 -21.38 -11.70
N ASP A 118 -1.77 -20.78 -12.81
CA ASP A 118 -0.91 -19.92 -13.62
C ASP A 118 -0.68 -18.56 -12.95
N HIS A 119 -1.70 -17.98 -12.31
CA HIS A 119 -1.53 -16.77 -11.49
C HIS A 119 -0.55 -16.98 -10.34
N TRP A 120 -0.61 -18.14 -9.67
CA TRP A 120 0.35 -18.46 -8.61
C TRP A 120 1.78 -18.59 -9.12
N ARG A 121 1.97 -19.18 -10.31
CA ARG A 121 3.30 -19.25 -10.95
C ARG A 121 3.81 -17.87 -11.33
N GLU A 122 2.95 -17.03 -11.91
CA GLU A 122 3.29 -15.65 -12.28
C GLU A 122 3.63 -14.80 -11.05
N LEU A 123 2.85 -14.90 -9.97
CA LEU A 123 3.12 -14.20 -8.72
C LEU A 123 4.48 -14.59 -8.13
N GLY A 124 4.79 -15.90 -8.11
CA GLY A 124 6.10 -16.40 -7.66
C GLY A 124 7.26 -15.88 -8.51
N ALA A 125 7.09 -15.87 -9.85
CA ALA A 125 8.09 -15.31 -10.77
C ALA A 125 8.26 -13.80 -10.60
N THR A 126 7.17 -13.05 -10.38
CA THR A 126 7.19 -11.62 -10.10
C THR A 126 7.91 -11.33 -8.79
N LEU A 127 7.62 -12.06 -7.71
CA LEU A 127 8.31 -11.92 -6.44
C LEU A 127 9.81 -12.19 -6.56
N MET A 128 10.19 -13.24 -7.28
CA MET A 128 11.61 -13.51 -7.56
C MET A 128 12.29 -12.34 -8.27
N ARG A 129 11.62 -11.72 -9.25
CA ARG A 129 12.14 -10.51 -9.91
C ARG A 129 12.26 -9.34 -8.94
N VAL A 130 11.24 -9.11 -8.10
CA VAL A 130 11.29 -8.03 -7.09
C VAL A 130 12.43 -8.25 -6.09
N HIS A 131 12.69 -9.49 -5.66
CA HIS A 131 13.74 -9.79 -4.70
C HIS A 131 15.15 -9.70 -5.31
N THR A 132 15.29 -9.88 -6.63
CA THR A 132 16.60 -9.89 -7.30
C THR A 132 16.88 -8.63 -8.12
N ILE A 133 15.95 -7.69 -8.18
CA ILE A 133 16.13 -6.45 -8.92
C ILE A 133 17.17 -5.55 -8.26
N GLU A 134 18.11 -5.08 -9.07
CA GLU A 134 19.04 -4.03 -8.64
C GLU A 134 18.34 -2.67 -8.66
N ILE A 135 18.36 -1.98 -7.53
CA ILE A 135 17.88 -0.60 -7.40
C ILE A 135 19.06 0.36 -7.20
N SER A 136 18.84 1.65 -7.44
CA SER A 136 19.91 2.63 -7.24
C SER A 136 20.31 2.70 -5.75
N PRO A 137 21.60 2.95 -5.42
CA PRO A 137 22.04 3.05 -4.03
C PRO A 137 21.26 4.09 -3.22
N ALA A 138 20.97 5.26 -3.83
CA ALA A 138 20.18 6.30 -3.19
C ALA A 138 18.76 5.83 -2.80
N LEU A 139 18.14 4.97 -3.63
CA LEU A 139 16.84 4.39 -3.31
C LEU A 139 16.96 3.32 -2.23
N ALA A 140 17.98 2.45 -2.33
CA ALA A 140 18.25 1.44 -1.30
C ALA A 140 18.48 2.05 0.09
N ASP A 141 19.16 3.20 0.16
CA ASP A 141 19.43 3.91 1.42
C ASP A 141 18.18 4.63 1.98
N SER A 142 17.21 4.97 1.12
CA SER A 142 15.94 5.56 1.55
C SER A 142 14.95 4.53 2.11
N ILE A 143 15.12 3.25 1.75
CA ILE A 143 14.22 2.17 2.18
C ILE A 143 14.57 1.73 3.59
N ARG A 144 13.56 1.69 4.46
CA ARG A 144 13.69 1.17 5.83
C ARG A 144 14.23 -0.27 5.80
N ARG A 145 15.15 -0.56 6.72
CA ARG A 145 15.70 -1.91 6.90
C ARG A 145 15.04 -2.57 8.10
N GLU A 146 14.77 -3.87 7.97
CA GLU A 146 14.25 -4.67 9.06
C GLU A 146 15.31 -4.82 10.16
N ASP A 147 14.90 -4.59 11.41
CA ASP A 147 15.75 -4.66 12.60
C ASP A 147 15.18 -5.61 13.67
N PHE A 148 14.03 -6.25 13.38
CA PHE A 148 13.26 -7.11 14.25
C PHE A 148 12.85 -6.45 15.59
N ALA A 149 12.64 -5.12 15.58
CA ALA A 149 12.32 -4.31 16.75
C ALA A 149 11.21 -4.92 17.64
N PRO A 150 11.32 -4.75 18.98
CA PRO A 150 10.34 -5.28 19.91
C PRO A 150 9.05 -4.45 20.01
N ARG A 151 9.00 -3.28 19.36
CA ARG A 151 7.91 -2.28 19.47
C ARG A 151 6.51 -2.89 19.53
N TRP A 152 6.15 -3.75 18.58
CA TRP A 152 4.81 -4.31 18.51
C TRP A 152 4.56 -5.38 19.57
N ARG A 153 5.58 -6.17 19.93
CA ARG A 153 5.51 -7.17 21.01
C ARG A 153 5.32 -6.49 22.36
N GLU A 154 6.04 -5.40 22.60
CA GLU A 154 5.91 -4.58 23.81
C GLU A 154 4.54 -3.88 23.88
N ALA A 155 4.05 -3.33 22.76
CA ALA A 155 2.73 -2.73 22.69
C ALA A 155 1.61 -3.72 23.06
N VAL A 156 1.63 -4.93 22.49
CA VAL A 156 0.63 -5.97 22.80
C VAL A 156 0.68 -6.38 24.28
N ARG A 157 1.87 -6.53 24.86
CA ARG A 157 2.00 -6.80 26.32
C ARG A 157 1.42 -5.68 27.17
N GLY A 158 1.64 -4.42 26.76
CA GLY A 158 1.02 -3.25 27.38
C GLY A 158 -0.51 -3.33 27.35
N PHE A 159 -1.09 -3.57 26.17
CA PHE A 159 -2.54 -3.68 26.01
C PHE A 159 -3.15 -4.78 26.88
N LEU A 160 -2.54 -5.97 26.95
CA LEU A 160 -3.03 -7.06 27.80
C LEU A 160 -2.94 -6.72 29.29
N ALA A 161 -1.90 -5.98 29.71
CA ALA A 161 -1.78 -5.52 31.09
C ALA A 161 -2.84 -4.47 31.44
N ASP A 162 -3.15 -3.56 30.52
CA ASP A 162 -4.11 -2.48 30.70
C ASP A 162 -5.56 -2.98 30.75
N ILE A 163 -5.92 -3.93 29.88
CA ILE A 163 -7.26 -4.56 29.83
C ILE A 163 -7.70 -5.12 31.19
N ARG A 164 -6.75 -5.63 31.97
CA ARG A 164 -7.04 -6.19 33.30
C ARG A 164 -7.21 -5.16 34.41
N ARG A 165 -6.83 -3.90 34.15
CA ARG A 165 -6.74 -2.84 35.16
C ARG A 165 -7.78 -1.74 34.98
N GLN A 166 -8.50 -1.75 33.86
CA GLN A 166 -9.41 -0.68 33.46
C GLN A 166 -10.83 -1.19 33.33
N THR A 167 -11.78 -0.28 33.53
CA THR A 167 -13.19 -0.47 33.18
C THR A 167 -13.49 0.36 31.94
N TYR A 168 -14.17 -0.25 30.97
CA TYR A 168 -14.49 0.38 29.69
C TYR A 168 -15.96 0.79 29.65
N ALA A 169 -16.23 2.09 29.47
CA ALA A 169 -17.59 2.62 29.34
C ALA A 169 -18.16 2.41 27.93
N ASP A 170 -17.29 2.41 26.91
CA ASP A 170 -17.66 2.09 25.54
C ASP A 170 -17.94 0.58 25.41
N PRO A 171 -19.11 0.18 24.87
CA PRO A 171 -19.50 -1.23 24.82
C PRO A 171 -18.60 -2.07 23.91
N VAL A 172 -18.08 -1.49 22.81
CA VAL A 172 -17.19 -2.20 21.88
C VAL A 172 -15.83 -2.44 22.56
N ALA A 173 -15.31 -1.44 23.26
CA ALA A 173 -14.09 -1.58 24.04
C ALA A 173 -14.24 -2.62 25.17
N ALA A 174 -15.38 -2.68 25.85
CA ALA A 174 -15.66 -3.68 26.88
C ALA A 174 -15.73 -5.11 26.31
N GLU A 175 -16.35 -5.28 25.14
CA GLU A 175 -16.42 -6.57 24.44
C GLU A 175 -15.02 -7.01 23.98
N LEU A 176 -14.24 -6.11 23.38
CA LEU A 176 -12.87 -6.38 22.96
C LEU A 176 -11.97 -6.76 24.16
N ALA A 177 -12.08 -6.03 25.27
CA ALA A 177 -11.36 -6.33 26.51
C ALA A 177 -11.69 -7.74 27.04
N THR A 178 -12.98 -8.12 27.00
CA THR A 178 -13.45 -9.45 27.40
C THR A 178 -12.88 -10.52 26.48
N PHE A 179 -12.94 -10.31 25.15
CA PHE A 179 -12.41 -11.24 24.16
C PHE A 179 -10.90 -11.44 24.30
N LEU A 180 -10.14 -10.36 24.41
CA LEU A 180 -8.69 -10.43 24.56
C LEU A 180 -8.28 -11.06 25.90
N SER A 181 -9.06 -10.85 26.97
CA SER A 181 -8.84 -11.54 28.25
C SER A 181 -9.03 -13.05 28.11
N LEU A 182 -10.06 -13.50 27.37
CA LEU A 182 -10.29 -14.91 27.07
C LEU A 182 -9.17 -15.53 26.22
N LYS A 183 -8.59 -14.73 25.32
CA LYS A 183 -7.51 -15.14 24.39
C LYS A 183 -6.10 -14.84 24.89
N GLN A 184 -5.95 -14.40 26.14
CA GLN A 184 -4.69 -13.85 26.65
C GLN A 184 -3.51 -14.82 26.45
N ASP A 185 -3.69 -16.09 26.83
CA ASP A 185 -2.60 -17.07 26.77
C ASP A 185 -2.18 -17.37 25.32
N GLU A 186 -3.14 -17.40 24.39
CA GLU A 186 -2.89 -17.56 22.95
C GLU A 186 -2.10 -16.37 22.38
N VAL A 187 -2.51 -15.14 22.74
CA VAL A 187 -1.82 -13.92 22.31
C VAL A 187 -0.42 -13.83 22.89
N LEU A 188 -0.24 -14.11 24.19
CA LEU A 188 1.08 -14.12 24.82
C LEU A 188 1.99 -15.16 24.19
N HIS A 189 1.47 -16.35 23.88
CA HIS A 189 2.22 -17.38 23.17
C HIS A 189 2.76 -16.87 21.83
N LEU A 190 1.92 -16.20 21.02
CA LEU A 190 2.36 -15.61 19.74
C LEU A 190 3.44 -14.55 19.93
N VAL A 191 3.29 -13.68 20.94
CA VAL A 191 4.28 -12.65 21.26
C VAL A 191 5.62 -13.26 21.66
N GLU A 192 5.62 -14.30 22.50
CA GLU A 192 6.83 -15.02 22.93
C GLU A 192 7.49 -15.77 21.78
N GLN A 193 6.72 -16.42 20.90
CA GLN A 193 7.27 -17.05 19.70
C GLN A 193 7.95 -16.01 18.80
N ALA A 194 7.28 -14.88 18.54
CA ALA A 194 7.84 -13.81 17.73
C ALA A 194 9.14 -13.23 18.34
N GLU A 195 9.21 -13.11 19.67
CA GLU A 195 10.42 -12.66 20.37
C GLU A 195 11.58 -13.65 20.24
N ARG A 196 11.31 -14.95 20.45
CA ARG A 196 12.32 -16.01 20.29
C ARG A 196 12.85 -16.10 18.85
N LEU A 197 11.96 -16.00 17.87
CA LEU A 197 12.33 -16.00 16.45
C LEU A 197 13.13 -14.75 16.08
N ALA A 198 12.72 -13.57 16.54
CA ALA A 198 13.48 -12.32 16.35
C ALA A 198 14.90 -12.41 16.91
N ALA A 199 15.07 -12.96 18.12
CA ALA A 199 16.40 -13.18 18.71
C ALA A 199 17.26 -14.13 17.86
N THR A 200 16.65 -15.21 17.35
CA THR A 200 17.32 -16.18 16.47
C THR A 200 17.78 -15.54 15.16
N LEU A 201 16.93 -14.71 14.54
CA LEU A 201 17.24 -14.04 13.28
C LEU A 201 18.33 -12.97 13.46
N ARG A 202 18.27 -12.17 14.53
CA ARG A 202 19.30 -11.17 14.85
C ARG A 202 20.69 -11.77 15.09
N ALA A 203 20.76 -13.02 15.58
CA ALA A 203 22.03 -13.70 15.85
C ALA A 203 22.69 -14.31 14.60
N ARG A 204 22.06 -14.21 13.42
CA ARG A 204 22.56 -14.76 12.16
C ARG A 204 22.87 -13.65 11.16
N PRO A 205 23.85 -13.83 10.27
CA PRO A 205 23.99 -12.94 9.12
C PRO A 205 22.72 -13.00 8.29
N GLN A 206 22.21 -11.84 7.90
CA GLN A 206 21.01 -11.70 7.07
C GLN A 206 21.40 -11.14 5.71
N GLU A 207 20.86 -11.75 4.65
CA GLU A 207 20.87 -11.17 3.32
C GLU A 207 19.53 -10.49 3.10
N PHE A 208 19.55 -9.15 3.05
CA PHE A 208 18.34 -8.38 2.82
C PHE A 208 18.14 -8.15 1.33
N VAL A 209 16.92 -8.41 0.88
CA VAL A 209 16.44 -8.10 -0.45
C VAL A 209 15.31 -7.08 -0.38
N LEU A 210 14.97 -6.48 -1.51
CA LEU A 210 13.78 -5.65 -1.63
C LEU A 210 12.53 -6.51 -1.40
N CYS A 211 11.62 -6.05 -0.55
CA CYS A 211 10.37 -6.75 -0.23
C CYS A 211 9.17 -5.79 -0.34
N HIS A 212 8.00 -6.32 -0.71
CA HIS A 212 6.73 -5.58 -0.62
C HIS A 212 6.33 -5.26 0.84
N SER A 213 6.80 -6.07 1.80
CA SER A 213 6.52 -6.00 3.25
C SER A 213 5.09 -6.33 3.71
N ASP A 214 4.11 -6.31 2.81
CA ASP A 214 2.70 -6.62 3.12
C ASP A 214 1.97 -7.29 1.94
N LEU A 215 2.59 -8.28 1.30
CA LEU A 215 1.96 -8.95 0.16
C LEU A 215 0.97 -10.00 0.65
N HIS A 216 -0.32 -9.70 0.52
CA HIS A 216 -1.44 -10.61 0.78
C HIS A 216 -2.42 -10.57 -0.41
N ALA A 217 -3.44 -11.44 -0.41
CA ALA A 217 -4.38 -11.60 -1.53
C ALA A 217 -5.06 -10.28 -1.96
N GLY A 218 -5.33 -9.37 -1.03
CA GLY A 218 -5.89 -8.05 -1.31
C GLY A 218 -4.97 -7.10 -2.08
N ASN A 219 -3.67 -7.37 -2.13
CA ASN A 219 -2.66 -6.59 -2.84
C ASN A 219 -2.21 -7.26 -4.16
N VAL A 220 -2.95 -8.24 -4.64
CA VAL A 220 -2.76 -8.85 -5.97
C VAL A 220 -4.02 -8.61 -6.77
N LEU A 221 -3.89 -8.03 -7.97
CA LEU A 221 -5.01 -7.65 -8.83
C LEU A 221 -4.97 -8.45 -10.13
N ILE A 222 -6.10 -9.02 -10.54
CA ILE A 222 -6.24 -9.68 -11.85
C ILE A 222 -7.24 -8.88 -12.70
N ASP A 223 -6.83 -8.47 -13.90
CA ASP A 223 -7.71 -7.76 -14.83
C ASP A 223 -8.66 -8.69 -15.61
N GLY A 224 -9.53 -8.10 -16.43
CA GLY A 224 -10.52 -8.84 -17.23
C GLY A 224 -9.91 -9.81 -18.26
N ASP A 225 -8.65 -9.60 -18.65
CA ASP A 225 -7.91 -10.47 -19.58
C ASP A 225 -7.10 -11.54 -18.84
N GLY A 226 -7.20 -11.58 -17.50
CA GLY A 226 -6.52 -12.54 -16.64
C GLY A 226 -5.08 -12.17 -16.31
N LYS A 227 -4.63 -10.94 -16.60
CA LYS A 227 -3.26 -10.49 -16.30
C LYS A 227 -3.12 -10.06 -14.85
N LEU A 228 -1.99 -10.43 -14.25
CA LEU A 228 -1.65 -10.14 -12.86
C LEU A 228 -0.92 -8.80 -12.69
N TYR A 229 -1.30 -8.06 -11.64
CA TYR A 229 -0.64 -6.86 -11.15
C TYR A 229 -0.37 -6.94 -9.65
#